data_AF-A0A0M2U3V3-F1
#
_entry.id   AF-A0A0M2U3V3-F1
#
_cell.length_a   1.000
_cell.length_b   1.000
_cell.length_c   1.000
_cell.angle_alpha   90.00
_cell.angle_beta   90.00
_cell.angle_gamma   90.00
#
_symmetry.space_group_name_H-M   'P 1'
#
loop_
_entity.id
_entity.type
_entity.pdbx_description
1 polymer ?
#
loop_
_entity_poly.entity_id
_entity_poly.type
_entity_poly.pdbx_seq_one_letter_code
_entity_poly.pdbx_strand_id
1 'polypeptide(L)'
;MDLVGRIVTLFPVDAIVDTGDLTDYGTPLEALLVKRLGSIAVPYLFVPGNHDSPAVIQELEQLPNVKVLQEDPVYIKGLVTP
;
A
#
# COMPACT_ATOMS: atom_id res chain seq x y z
N MET A 1 0.38 -17.20 2.76
CA MET A 1 -0.36 -16.32 1.84
C MET A 1 -1.33 -15.52 2.68
N ASP A 2 -1.12 -14.21 2.78
CA ASP A 2 -2.03 -13.30 3.50
C ASP A 2 -3.39 -13.20 2.77
N LEU A 3 -4.37 -12.58 3.43
CA LEU A 3 -5.74 -12.44 2.90
C LEU A 3 -5.75 -11.68 1.56
N VAL A 4 -4.96 -10.61 1.47
CA VAL A 4 -4.91 -9.71 0.30
C VAL A 4 -4.40 -10.46 -0.93
N GLY A 5 -3.28 -11.19 -0.82
CA GLY A 5 -2.76 -12.00 -1.93
C GLY A 5 -3.73 -13.07 -2.41
N ARG A 6 -4.52 -13.67 -1.50
CA ARG A 6 -5.59 -14.61 -1.89
C ARG A 6 -6.72 -13.91 -2.65
N ILE A 7 -7.15 -12.72 -2.22
CA ILE A 7 -8.20 -11.96 -2.91
C ILE A 7 -7.76 -11.63 -4.33
N VAL A 8 -6.53 -11.16 -4.52
CA VAL A 8 -5.97 -10.87 -5.86
C VAL A 8 -5.92 -12.12 -6.75
N THR A 9 -5.68 -13.29 -6.17
CA THR A 9 -5.64 -14.54 -6.93
C THR A 9 -7.04 -15.04 -7.31
N LEU A 10 -8.02 -14.90 -6.41
CA LEU A 10 -9.39 -15.37 -6.62
C LEU A 10 -10.24 -14.41 -7.44
N PHE A 11 -9.93 -13.12 -7.36
CA PHE A 11 -10.61 -12.05 -8.06
C PHE A 11 -9.54 -11.25 -8.82
N PRO A 12 -9.57 -11.26 -10.17
CA PRO A 12 -8.58 -10.56 -10.99
C PRO A 12 -8.83 -9.05 -10.94
N VAL A 13 -8.53 -8.44 -9.82
CA VAL A 13 -8.61 -6.99 -9.60
C VAL A 13 -7.48 -6.29 -10.35
N ASP A 14 -7.75 -5.09 -10.86
CA ASP A 14 -6.74 -4.33 -11.60
C ASP A 14 -5.78 -3.55 -10.69
N ALA A 15 -6.21 -3.23 -9.46
CA ALA A 15 -5.44 -2.50 -8.45
C ALA A 15 -6.06 -2.69 -7.05
N ILE A 16 -5.30 -2.31 -6.02
CA ILE A 16 -5.75 -2.19 -4.63
C ILE A 16 -5.67 -0.73 -4.21
N VAL A 17 -6.66 -0.27 -3.44
CA VAL A 17 -6.62 1.02 -2.74
C VAL A 17 -6.73 0.73 -1.25
N ASP A 18 -5.70 1.11 -0.51
CA ASP A 18 -5.62 1.05 0.94
C ASP A 18 -5.65 2.47 1.49
N THR A 19 -6.63 2.72 2.36
CA THR A 19 -6.94 4.06 2.86
C THR A 19 -6.26 4.39 4.19
N GLY A 20 -5.22 3.65 4.57
CA GLY A 20 -4.34 3.96 5.69
C GLY A 20 -4.60 3.11 6.92
N ASP A 21 -3.89 3.47 7.99
CA ASP A 21 -3.81 2.72 9.24
C ASP A 21 -3.40 1.26 9.00
N LEU A 22 -2.37 1.11 8.15
CA LEU A 22 -1.75 -0.19 7.86
C LEU A 22 -1.00 -0.73 9.08
N THR A 23 -0.56 0.18 9.95
CA THR A 23 0.14 -0.11 11.20
C THR A 23 -0.64 0.44 12.39
N ASP A 24 -0.55 -0.21 13.55
CA ASP A 24 -1.27 0.20 14.76
C ASP A 24 -0.45 1.21 15.58
N TYR A 25 0.88 1.05 15.59
CA TYR A 25 1.78 1.86 16.41
C TYR A 25 2.88 2.56 15.60
N GLY A 26 2.95 2.34 14.29
CA GLY A 26 3.97 2.93 13.41
C GLY A 26 5.40 2.53 13.79
N THR A 27 5.59 1.39 14.45
CA THR A 27 6.88 0.97 14.99
C THR A 27 7.87 0.52 13.89
N PRO A 28 9.18 0.53 14.16
CA PRO A 28 10.16 -0.03 13.22
C PRO A 28 9.92 -1.50 12.87
N LEU A 29 9.35 -2.28 13.79
CA LEU A 29 9.00 -3.67 13.53
C LEU A 29 7.86 -3.77 12.51
N GLU A 30 6.83 -2.93 12.64
CA GLU A 30 5.72 -2.88 11.68
C GLU A 30 6.21 -2.40 10.29
N ALA A 31 7.16 -1.48 10.23
CA ALA A 31 7.79 -1.06 8.97
C ALA A 31 8.52 -2.22 8.25
N LEU A 32 9.03 -3.21 8.98
CA LEU A 32 9.58 -4.42 8.35
C LEU A 32 8.49 -5.33 7.78
N LEU A 33 7.31 -5.36 8.42
CA LEU A 33 6.19 -6.20 8.00
C LEU A 33 5.55 -5.69 6.71
N VAL A 34 5.51 -4.38 6.48
CA VAL A 34 4.90 -3.81 5.27
C VAL A 34 5.64 -4.19 3.97
N LYS A 35 6.92 -4.58 4.06
CA LYS A 35 7.72 -5.05 2.89
C LYS A 35 7.08 -6.21 2.14
N ARG A 36 6.25 -7.01 2.82
CA ARG A 36 5.52 -8.12 2.19
C ARG A 36 4.57 -7.66 1.09
N LEU A 37 4.08 -6.42 1.14
CA LEU A 37 3.23 -5.84 0.10
C LEU A 37 3.94 -5.78 -1.26
N GLY A 38 5.27 -5.76 -1.27
CA GLY A 38 6.10 -5.86 -2.47
C GLY A 38 5.86 -7.12 -3.31
N SER A 39 5.28 -8.17 -2.72
CA SER A 39 4.97 -9.43 -3.40
C SER A 39 3.62 -9.43 -4.11
N ILE A 40 2.81 -8.39 -3.94
CA ILE A 40 1.49 -8.28 -4.58
C ILE A 40 1.69 -7.90 -6.05
N ALA A 41 1.10 -8.69 -6.95
CA ALA A 41 1.31 -8.56 -8.39
C ALA A 41 0.56 -7.39 -9.05
N VAL A 42 -0.36 -6.74 -8.33
CA VAL A 42 -1.17 -5.63 -8.84
C VAL A 42 -0.71 -4.30 -8.22
N PRO A 43 -0.90 -3.17 -8.91
CA PRO A 43 -0.67 -1.84 -8.33
C PRO A 43 -1.39 -1.64 -7.00
N TYR A 44 -0.72 -1.03 -6.04
CA TYR A 44 -1.22 -0.77 -4.69
C TYR A 44 -1.15 0.73 -4.40
N LEU A 45 -2.30 1.39 -4.35
CA LEU A 45 -2.40 2.78 -3.89
C LEU A 45 -2.52 2.78 -2.37
N PHE A 46 -1.62 3.48 -1.69
CA PHE A 46 -1.67 3.65 -0.24
C PHE A 46 -1.91 5.11 0.12
N VAL A 47 -2.89 5.38 0.97
CA VAL A 47 -3.16 6.70 1.54
C VAL A 47 -2.75 6.66 3.01
N PRO A 48 -1.68 7.36 3.44
CA PRO A 48 -1.23 7.29 4.83
C PRO A 48 -2.32 7.71 5.83
N GLY A 49 -2.54 6.86 6.84
CA GLY A 49 -3.42 7.13 7.97
C GLY A 49 -2.69 7.87 9.11
N ASN A 50 -3.38 8.07 10.23
CA ASN A 50 -2.79 8.75 11.38
C ASN A 50 -1.91 7.83 12.25
N HIS A 51 -1.99 6.51 12.06
CA HIS A 51 -1.12 5.55 12.74
C HIS A 51 0.15 5.20 11.95
N ASP A 52 0.21 5.56 10.67
CA ASP A 52 1.35 5.25 9.80
C ASP A 52 2.47 6.26 9.97
N SER A 53 3.57 5.80 10.57
CA SER A 53 4.71 6.68 10.83
C SER A 53 5.48 7.02 9.54
N PRO A 54 6.25 8.13 9.52
CA PRO A 54 7.11 8.46 8.39
C PRO A 54 8.06 7.33 7.98
N ALA A 55 8.51 6.51 8.94
CA ALA A 55 9.37 5.36 8.66
C ALA A 55 8.62 4.26 7.89
N VAL A 56 7.36 4.01 8.24
CA VAL A 56 6.49 3.06 7.50
C VAL A 56 6.26 3.57 6.08
N ILE A 57 5.92 4.86 5.93
CA ILE A 57 5.69 5.49 4.63
C ILE A 57 6.94 5.38 3.76
N GLN A 58 8.12 5.70 4.31
CA GLN A 58 9.39 5.61 3.59
C GLN A 58 9.68 4.20 3.09
N GLU A 59 9.37 3.16 3.88
CA GLU A 59 9.53 1.76 3.45
C GLU A 59 8.53 1.38 2.36
N LEU A 60 7.28 1.86 2.44
CA LEU A 60 6.28 1.66 1.39
C LEU A 60 6.70 2.31 0.06
N GLU A 61 7.30 3.49 0.10
CA GLU A 61 7.81 4.20 -1.08
C GLU A 61 8.97 3.45 -1.77
N GLN A 62 9.65 2.53 -1.10
CA GLN A 62 10.67 1.67 -1.72
C GLN A 62 10.08 0.48 -2.48
N LEU A 63 8.78 0.20 -2.33
CA LEU A 63 8.14 -0.95 -2.96
C LEU A 63 7.69 -0.61 -4.38
N PRO A 64 8.14 -1.34 -5.42
CA PRO A 64 7.95 -0.95 -6.82
C PRO A 64 6.49 -1.00 -7.30
N ASN A 65 5.65 -1.77 -6.62
CA ASN A 65 4.21 -1.88 -6.91
C ASN A 65 3.34 -0.94 -6.08
N VAL A 66 3.92 -0.25 -5.08
CA VAL A 66 3.18 0.65 -4.18
C VAL A 66 3.35 2.09 -4.64
N LYS A 67 2.24 2.83 -4.65
CA LYS A 67 2.20 4.27 -4.84
C LYS A 67 1.58 4.88 -3.59
N VAL A 68 2.37 5.66 -2.86
CA VAL A 68 1.85 6.46 -1.74
C VAL A 68 1.22 7.73 -2.30
N LEU A 69 -0.03 8.00 -1.92
CA LEU A 69 -0.71 9.24 -2.27
C LEU A 69 -0.09 10.40 -1.49
N GLN A 70 0.29 11.44 -2.21
CA GLN A 70 0.82 12.69 -1.68
C GLN A 70 -0.02 13.86 -2.23
N GLU A 71 0.56 15.05 -2.40
CA GLU A 71 -0.14 16.24 -2.89
C GLU A 71 -0.53 16.14 -4.38
N ASP A 72 0.23 15.39 -5.18
CA ASP A 72 -0.01 15.26 -6.61
C ASP A 72 -1.01 14.14 -6.95
N PRO A 73 -1.87 14.34 -7.97
CA PRO A 73 -2.78 13.31 -8.46
C PRO A 73 -2.05 12.04 -8.91
N VAL A 74 -2.61 10.89 -8.55
CA VAL A 74 -2.11 9.57 -8.90
C VAL A 74 -3.05 8.90 -9.89
N TYR A 75 -2.47 8.37 -10.98
CA TYR A 75 -3.17 7.64 -12.03
C TYR A 75 -2.90 6.15 -11.94
N ILE A 76 -3.93 5.34 -11.69
CA ILE A 76 -3.80 3.88 -11.58
C ILE A 76 -4.96 3.24 -12.34
N LYS A 77 -4.67 2.54 -13.45
CA LYS A 77 -5.65 1.69 -14.17
C LYS A 77 -6.99 2.38 -14.51
N GLY A 78 -6.97 3.69 -14.77
CA GLY A 78 -8.17 4.49 -15.06
C GLY A 78 -8.79 5.19 -13.85
N LEU A 79 -8.30 4.91 -12.63
CA LEU A 79 -8.57 5.71 -11.43
C LEU A 79 -7.64 6.93 -11.41
N VAL A 80 -8.19 8.08 -11.03
CA VAL A 80 -7.45 9.31 -10.74
C VAL A 80 -7.80 9.76 -9.32
N THR A 81 -6.80 10.06 -8.51
CA THR A 81 -7.03 10.72 -7.21
C THR A 81 -7.26 12.21 -7.41
N PRO A 82 -7.99 12.88 -6.50
CA PRO A 82 -8.10 14.33 -6.48
C PRO A 82 -6.75 15.03 -6.49
#